data_AF-A0A443IWZ7-F1
#
_entry.id   AF-A0A443IWZ7-F1
#
_cell.length_a   1.000
_cell.length_b   1.000
_cell.length_c   1.000
_cell.angle_alpha   90.00
_cell.angle_beta   90.00
_cell.angle_gamma   90.00
#
_symmetry.space_group_name_H-M   'P 1'
#
loop_
_entity.id
_entity.type
_entity.pdbx_description
1 polymer ?
#
loop_
_entity_poly.entity_id
_entity_poly.type
_entity_poly.pdbx_seq_one_letter_code
_entity_poly.pdbx_strand_id
1 'polypeptide(L)'
;MSVKDRKKRRRILEKWTPFFIITCTFIGAVLGSFLFYFFQGEFPYEVLTGGFVATIILTVIQVIKQKRKKDNLPEADERVIHNVFRFFAYSSHISLASLFVALAVFTLLGYESISILYLWIFFFSYIWIVGIGALIIKRR
;
A
#
# COMPACT_ATOMS: atom_id res chain seq x y z
N MET A 1 -4.53 43.36 4.28
CA MET A 1 -4.32 41.92 4.59
C MET A 1 -2.96 41.74 5.27
N SER A 2 -2.92 41.19 6.49
CA SER A 2 -1.68 41.19 7.30
C SER A 2 -0.66 40.16 6.79
N VAL A 3 0.62 40.34 7.11
CA VAL A 3 1.69 39.38 6.76
C VAL A 3 1.46 38.00 7.41
N LYS A 4 0.81 37.96 8.58
CA LYS A 4 0.40 36.71 9.24
C LYS A 4 -0.67 35.96 8.45
N ASP A 5 -1.62 36.65 7.83
CA ASP A 5 -2.70 36.04 7.05
C ASP A 5 -2.18 35.38 5.76
N ARG A 6 -1.21 36.03 5.10
CA ARG A 6 -0.52 35.48 3.92
C ARG A 6 0.22 34.18 4.27
N LYS A 7 0.92 34.14 5.40
CA LYS A 7 1.68 32.96 5.86
C LYS A 7 0.76 31.79 6.24
N LYS A 8 -0.40 32.07 6.86
CA LYS A 8 -1.42 31.06 7.19
C LYS A 8 -2.03 30.46 5.94
N ARG A 9 -2.42 31.29 4.96
CA ARG A 9 -2.99 30.82 3.68
C ARG A 9 -2.01 29.96 2.90
N ARG A 10 -0.74 30.35 2.85
CA ARG A 10 0.32 29.58 2.19
C ARG A 10 0.51 28.18 2.77
N ARG A 11 0.53 28.04 4.11
CA ARG A 11 0.63 26.72 4.76
C ARG A 11 -0.57 25.82 4.49
N ILE A 12 -1.77 26.41 4.41
CA ILE A 12 -2.99 25.68 4.04
C ILE A 12 -2.85 25.20 2.60
N LEU A 13 -2.47 26.07 1.65
CA LEU A 13 -2.28 25.68 0.25
C LEU A 13 -1.25 24.56 0.10
N GLU A 14 -0.06 24.71 0.68
CA GLU A 14 0.99 23.67 0.66
C GLU A 14 0.52 22.31 1.21
N LYS A 15 -0.43 22.33 2.16
CA LYS A 15 -1.03 21.13 2.75
C LYS A 15 -2.00 20.42 1.80
N TRP A 16 -2.75 21.16 0.98
CA TRP A 16 -3.81 20.66 0.10
C TRP A 16 -3.36 20.44 -1.35
N THR A 17 -2.31 21.14 -1.82
CA THR A 17 -1.77 20.99 -3.18
C THR A 17 -1.52 19.53 -3.58
N PRO A 18 -0.93 18.66 -2.74
CA PRO A 18 -0.69 17.28 -3.14
C PRO A 18 -1.97 16.47 -3.33
N PHE A 19 -3.00 16.70 -2.51
CA PHE A 19 -4.31 16.05 -2.68
C PHE A 19 -5.00 16.53 -3.96
N PHE A 20 -4.89 17.82 -4.27
CA PHE A 20 -5.39 18.36 -5.53
C PHE A 20 -4.71 17.69 -6.74
N ILE A 21 -3.38 17.53 -6.71
CA ILE A 21 -2.63 16.84 -7.78
C ILE A 21 -3.11 15.40 -7.93
N ILE A 22 -3.26 14.65 -6.83
CA ILE A 22 -3.75 13.26 -6.86
C ILE A 22 -5.14 13.18 -7.49
N THR A 23 -6.06 14.07 -7.10
CA THR A 23 -7.41 14.14 -7.68
C THR A 23 -7.36 14.47 -9.17
N CYS A 24 -6.51 15.42 -9.59
CA CYS A 24 -6.32 15.74 -11.01
C CYS A 24 -5.78 14.55 -11.80
N THR A 25 -4.85 13.77 -11.24
CA THR A 25 -4.33 12.54 -11.87
C THR A 25 -5.45 11.52 -12.07
N PHE A 26 -6.31 11.32 -11.06
CA PHE A 26 -7.45 10.40 -11.18
C PHE A 26 -8.46 10.87 -12.24
N ILE A 27 -8.82 12.16 -12.22
CA ILE A 27 -9.70 12.76 -13.23
C ILE A 27 -9.10 12.59 -14.63
N GLY A 28 -7.78 12.77 -14.77
CA GLY A 28 -7.07 12.53 -16.02
C GLY A 28 -7.19 11.08 -16.51
N ALA A 29 -7.07 10.10 -15.61
CA ALA A 29 -7.27 8.69 -15.94
C ALA A 29 -8.72 8.38 -16.37
N VAL A 30 -9.72 8.97 -15.70
CA VAL A 30 -11.14 8.83 -16.08
C VAL A 30 -11.42 9.44 -17.45
N LEU A 31 -10.99 10.68 -17.67
CA LEU A 31 -11.17 11.39 -18.94
C LEU A 31 -10.42 10.69 -20.07
N GLY A 32 -9.19 10.22 -19.84
CA GLY A 32 -8.41 9.44 -20.80
C GLY A 32 -9.10 8.14 -21.18
N SER A 33 -9.67 7.42 -20.20
CA SER A 33 -10.43 6.19 -20.45
C SER A 33 -11.71 6.46 -21.25
N PHE A 34 -12.40 7.56 -20.97
CA PHE A 34 -13.59 7.98 -21.71
C PHE A 34 -13.27 8.38 -23.16
N LEU A 35 -12.19 9.13 -23.38
CA LEU A 35 -11.73 9.47 -24.73
C LEU A 35 -11.33 8.22 -25.51
N PHE A 36 -10.60 7.30 -24.88
CA PHE A 36 -10.23 6.04 -25.50
C PHE A 36 -11.46 5.24 -25.95
N TYR A 37 -12.47 5.14 -25.09
CA TYR A 37 -13.75 4.51 -25.43
C TYR A 37 -14.44 5.20 -26.62
N PHE A 38 -14.44 6.53 -26.67
CA PHE A 38 -15.04 7.27 -27.79
C PHE A 38 -14.36 6.98 -29.14
N PHE A 39 -13.03 6.79 -29.16
CA PHE A 39 -12.29 6.54 -30.38
C PHE A 39 -12.20 5.06 -30.78
N GLN A 40 -12.11 4.14 -29.83
CA GLN A 40 -11.90 2.71 -30.09
C GLN A 40 -13.14 1.84 -29.86
N GLY A 41 -14.20 2.37 -29.23
CA GLY A 41 -15.44 1.64 -28.94
C GLY A 41 -15.35 0.66 -27.76
N GLU A 42 -14.15 0.35 -27.28
CA GLU A 42 -13.93 -0.52 -26.11
C GLU A 42 -13.46 0.28 -24.89
N PHE A 43 -14.04 0.01 -23.73
CA PHE A 43 -13.73 0.74 -22.51
C PHE A 43 -12.51 0.10 -21.81
N PRO A 44 -11.42 0.85 -21.55
CA PRO A 44 -10.19 0.28 -21.00
C PRO A 44 -10.29 0.14 -19.48
N TYR A 45 -11.00 -0.89 -19.02
CA TYR A 45 -11.20 -1.16 -17.58
C TYR A 45 -9.88 -1.31 -16.80
N GLU A 46 -8.83 -1.80 -17.45
CA GLU A 46 -7.49 -1.93 -16.87
C GLU A 46 -6.91 -0.57 -16.47
N VAL A 47 -7.04 0.44 -17.34
CA VAL A 47 -6.55 1.80 -17.11
C VAL A 47 -7.33 2.47 -15.97
N LEU A 48 -8.66 2.32 -15.97
CA LEU A 48 -9.51 2.87 -14.90
C LEU A 48 -9.19 2.22 -13.54
N THR A 49 -9.09 0.90 -13.52
CA THR A 49 -8.79 0.14 -12.29
C THR A 49 -7.39 0.48 -11.77
N GLY A 50 -6.39 0.52 -12.65
CA GLY A 50 -5.03 0.94 -12.31
C GLY A 50 -4.97 2.37 -11.77
N GLY A 51 -5.66 3.30 -12.43
CA GLY A 51 -5.76 4.70 -11.99
C GLY A 51 -6.42 4.84 -10.61
N PHE A 52 -7.48 4.07 -10.34
CA PHE A 52 -8.15 4.05 -9.05
C PHE A 52 -7.26 3.51 -7.93
N VAL A 53 -6.60 2.37 -8.16
CA VAL A 53 -5.66 1.77 -7.19
C VAL A 53 -4.51 2.71 -6.89
N ALA A 54 -3.90 3.32 -7.92
CA ALA A 54 -2.82 4.30 -7.75
C ALA A 54 -3.28 5.51 -6.92
N THR A 55 -4.49 5.99 -7.15
CA THR A 55 -5.08 7.12 -6.41
C THR A 55 -5.23 6.80 -4.93
N ILE A 56 -5.72 5.60 -4.59
CA ILE A 56 -5.82 5.15 -3.19
C ILE A 56 -4.44 5.12 -2.54
N ILE A 57 -3.46 4.47 -3.19
CA ILE A 57 -2.10 4.35 -2.67
C ILE A 57 -1.47 5.72 -2.41
N LEU A 58 -1.53 6.62 -3.39
CA LEU A 58 -0.98 7.98 -3.28
C LEU A 58 -1.68 8.78 -2.19
N THR A 59 -3.00 8.65 -2.06
CA THR A 59 -3.78 9.29 -0.99
C THR A 59 -3.34 8.81 0.39
N VAL A 60 -3.19 7.49 0.57
CA VAL A 60 -2.72 6.91 1.84
C VAL A 60 -1.31 7.40 2.16
N ILE A 61 -0.38 7.37 1.21
CA ILE A 61 1.00 7.88 1.40
C ILE A 61 0.97 9.35 1.81
N GLN A 62 0.16 10.18 1.13
CA GLN A 62 0.07 11.60 1.42
C GLN A 62 -0.54 11.88 2.80
N VAL A 63 -1.56 11.12 3.21
CA VAL A 63 -2.12 11.19 4.58
C VAL A 63 -1.07 10.83 5.62
N ILE A 64 -0.31 9.75 5.40
CA ILE A 64 0.77 9.34 6.31
C ILE A 64 1.83 10.45 6.41
N LYS A 65 2.27 10.99 5.27
CA LYS A 65 3.28 12.06 5.22
C LYS A 65 2.81 13.33 5.95
N GLN A 66 1.53 13.67 5.84
CA GLN A 66 0.96 14.84 6.50
C GLN A 66 0.78 14.64 8.02
N LYS A 67 0.49 13.40 8.46
CA LYS A 67 0.37 13.05 9.89
C LYS A 67 1.72 12.78 10.57
N ARG A 68 2.77 12.48 9.79
CA ARG A 68 4.11 12.23 10.32
C ARG A 68 4.70 13.52 10.89
N LYS A 69 5.03 13.50 12.18
CA LYS A 69 5.77 14.60 12.81
C LYS A 69 7.16 14.70 12.17
N LYS A 70 7.59 15.91 11.79
CA LYS A 70 9.00 16.21 11.51
C LYS A 70 9.71 16.29 12.86
N ASP A 71 10.05 15.14 13.41
CA ASP A 71 10.94 15.08 14.57
C ASP A 71 12.37 14.82 14.07
N ASN A 72 13.36 15.40 14.72
CA ASN A 72 14.78 15.25 14.36
C ASN A 72 15.41 14.00 15.00
N LEU A 73 14.60 13.15 15.63
CA LEU A 73 15.05 11.88 16.18
C LEU A 73 15.38 10.89 15.05
N PRO A 74 16.44 10.09 15.20
CA PRO A 74 16.75 9.02 14.24
C PRO A 74 15.53 8.12 14.05
N GLU A 75 15.20 7.83 12.79
CA GLU A 75 13.94 7.16 12.42
C GLU A 75 13.87 5.70 12.89
N ALA A 76 15.01 5.09 13.21
CA ALA A 76 15.12 3.79 13.85
C ALA A 76 16.43 3.72 14.65
N ASP A 77 16.34 3.27 15.90
CA ASP A 77 17.49 2.84 16.70
C ASP A 77 17.93 1.42 16.28
N GLU A 78 19.15 1.01 16.60
CA GLU A 78 19.67 -0.34 16.30
C GLU A 78 18.72 -1.43 16.82
N ARG A 79 18.11 -1.21 17.98
CA ARG A 79 17.10 -2.09 18.58
C ARG A 79 15.86 -2.25 17.68
N VAL A 80 15.37 -1.15 17.10
CA VAL A 80 14.19 -1.17 16.24
C VAL A 80 14.50 -1.94 14.96
N ILE A 81 15.67 -1.68 14.36
CA ILE A 81 16.14 -2.40 13.17
C ILE A 81 16.26 -3.90 13.47
N HIS A 82 16.87 -4.28 14.59
CA HIS A 82 17.04 -5.67 14.98
C HIS A 82 15.70 -6.38 15.21
N ASN A 83 14.75 -5.73 15.88
CA ASN A 83 13.42 -6.28 16.14
C ASN A 83 12.61 -6.47 14.85
N VAL A 84 12.65 -5.49 13.95
CA VAL A 84 12.00 -5.57 12.64
C VAL A 84 12.61 -6.70 11.81
N PHE A 85 13.95 -6.82 11.78
CA PHE A 85 14.63 -7.90 11.07
C PHE A 85 14.25 -9.28 11.63
N ARG A 86 14.28 -9.48 12.95
CA ARG A 86 13.84 -10.72 13.60
C ARG A 86 12.39 -11.04 13.28
N PHE A 87 11.51 -10.05 13.26
CA PHE A 87 10.11 -10.26 12.88
C PHE A 87 9.96 -10.74 11.44
N PHE A 88 10.67 -10.14 10.48
CA PHE A 88 10.68 -10.64 9.10
C PHE A 88 11.23 -12.06 9.01
N ALA A 89 12.31 -12.37 9.73
CA ALA A 89 12.89 -13.71 9.76
C ALA A 89 11.88 -14.74 10.34
N TYR A 90 11.30 -14.49 11.50
CA TYR A 90 10.34 -15.43 12.10
C TYR A 90 9.05 -15.56 11.29
N SER A 91 8.47 -14.45 10.82
CA SER A 91 7.23 -14.49 10.04
C SER A 91 7.41 -15.27 8.74
N SER A 92 8.50 -15.06 8.00
CA SER A 92 8.79 -15.81 6.78
C SER A 92 8.93 -17.32 7.03
N HIS A 93 9.67 -17.73 8.06
CA HIS A 93 9.85 -19.14 8.39
C HIS A 93 8.56 -19.79 8.89
N ILE A 94 7.78 -19.09 9.73
CA ILE A 94 6.47 -19.57 10.21
C ILE A 94 5.51 -19.73 9.03
N SER A 95 5.44 -18.75 8.12
CA SER A 95 4.58 -18.84 6.94
C SER A 95 5.02 -19.98 6.02
N LEU A 96 6.32 -20.14 5.78
CA LEU A 96 6.82 -21.24 4.96
C LEU A 96 6.52 -22.61 5.60
N ALA A 97 6.75 -22.75 6.91
CA ALA A 97 6.41 -23.96 7.64
C ALA A 97 4.90 -24.26 7.57
N SER A 98 4.06 -23.24 7.74
CA SER A 98 2.60 -23.38 7.63
C SER A 98 2.19 -23.83 6.23
N LEU A 99 2.83 -23.30 5.17
CA LEU A 99 2.59 -23.71 3.79
C LEU A 99 2.98 -25.19 3.59
N PHE A 100 4.15 -25.61 4.07
CA PHE A 100 4.58 -27.01 3.99
C PHE A 100 3.62 -27.96 4.71
N VAL A 101 3.20 -27.61 5.92
CA VAL A 101 2.24 -28.40 6.70
C VAL A 101 0.90 -28.50 5.95
N ALA A 102 0.39 -27.38 5.42
CA ALA A 102 -0.86 -27.39 4.67
C ALA A 102 -0.78 -28.27 3.41
N LEU A 103 0.31 -28.15 2.64
CA LEU A 103 0.54 -28.98 1.45
C LEU A 103 0.62 -30.46 1.82
N ALA A 104 1.36 -30.82 2.86
CA ALA A 104 1.47 -32.20 3.33
C ALA A 104 0.09 -32.77 3.73
N VAL A 105 -0.72 -32.00 4.46
CA VAL A 105 -2.09 -32.40 4.82
C VAL A 105 -2.94 -32.62 3.56
N PHE A 106 -2.91 -31.71 2.59
CA PHE A 106 -3.67 -31.89 1.35
C PHE A 106 -3.22 -33.13 0.56
N THR A 107 -1.91 -33.38 0.51
CA THR A 107 -1.38 -34.60 -0.12
C THR A 107 -1.87 -35.86 0.59
N LEU A 108 -1.86 -35.88 1.93
CA LEU A 108 -2.35 -37.03 2.71
C LEU A 108 -3.85 -37.26 2.56
N LEU A 109 -4.63 -36.21 2.28
CA LEU A 109 -6.05 -36.29 1.97
C LEU A 109 -6.33 -36.73 0.51
N GLY A 110 -5.30 -36.98 -0.30
CA GLY A 110 -5.44 -37.43 -1.68
C GLY A 110 -5.74 -36.33 -2.68
N TYR A 111 -5.54 -35.05 -2.33
CA TYR A 111 -5.65 -33.97 -3.30
C TYR A 111 -4.42 -33.95 -4.21
N GLU A 112 -4.62 -34.25 -5.49
CA GLU A 112 -3.54 -34.27 -6.49
C GLU A 112 -3.17 -32.87 -7.01
N SER A 113 -4.09 -31.90 -6.89
CA SER A 113 -3.85 -30.53 -7.33
C SER A 113 -4.61 -29.52 -6.47
N ILE A 114 -4.08 -28.30 -6.41
CA ILE A 114 -4.68 -27.16 -5.70
C ILE A 114 -4.73 -25.99 -6.68
N SER A 115 -5.84 -25.25 -6.68
CA SER A 115 -5.95 -24.03 -7.48
C SER A 115 -4.88 -23.01 -7.07
N ILE A 116 -4.20 -22.44 -8.06
CA ILE A 116 -3.19 -21.39 -7.89
C ILE A 116 -3.78 -20.18 -7.14
N LEU A 117 -5.09 -19.96 -7.24
CA LEU A 117 -5.78 -18.90 -6.51
C LEU A 117 -5.60 -19.00 -4.98
N TYR A 118 -5.55 -20.21 -4.40
CA TYR A 118 -5.33 -20.38 -2.96
C TYR A 118 -3.91 -20.00 -2.55
N LEU A 119 -2.91 -20.29 -3.39
CA LEU A 119 -1.54 -19.84 -3.20
C LEU A 119 -1.45 -18.30 -3.25
N TRP A 120 -2.13 -17.68 -4.21
CA TRP A 120 -2.22 -16.22 -4.29
C TRP A 120 -2.79 -15.61 -3.02
N ILE A 121 -3.93 -16.12 -2.54
CA ILE A 121 -4.55 -15.64 -1.30
C ILE A 121 -3.58 -15.77 -0.13
N PHE A 122 -2.89 -16.91 -0.01
CA PHE A 122 -1.91 -17.13 1.04
C PHE A 122 -0.77 -16.08 1.00
N PHE A 123 -0.13 -15.90 -0.16
CA PHE A 123 0.98 -14.94 -0.29
C PHE A 123 0.53 -13.48 -0.12
N PHE A 124 -0.64 -13.10 -0.63
CA PHE A 124 -1.19 -11.76 -0.38
C PHE A 124 -1.46 -11.54 1.10
N SER A 125 -2.09 -12.51 1.77
CA SER A 125 -2.35 -12.41 3.21
C SER A 125 -1.05 -12.27 4.01
N TYR A 126 -0.01 -13.02 3.65
CA TYR A 126 1.33 -12.91 4.24
C TYR A 126 1.91 -11.50 4.08
N ILE A 127 1.90 -10.93 2.87
CA ILE A 127 2.43 -9.59 2.60
C ILE A 127 1.71 -8.54 3.46
N TRP A 128 0.38 -8.63 3.56
CA TRP A 128 -0.42 -7.69 4.37
C TRP A 128 -0.14 -7.84 5.87
N ILE A 129 -0.15 -9.07 6.39
CA ILE A 129 0.10 -9.36 7.82
C ILE A 129 1.50 -8.89 8.22
N VAL A 130 2.52 -9.23 7.43
CA VAL A 130 3.90 -8.85 7.72
C VAL A 130 4.11 -7.35 7.53
N GLY A 131 3.55 -6.75 6.47
CA GLY A 131 3.64 -5.31 6.25
C GLY A 131 3.04 -4.50 7.39
N ILE A 132 1.84 -4.86 7.84
CA ILE A 132 1.17 -4.21 8.98
C ILE A 132 1.93 -4.50 10.29
N GLY A 133 2.34 -5.75 10.51
CA GLY A 133 3.09 -6.15 11.71
C GLY A 133 4.42 -5.40 11.86
N ALA A 134 5.16 -5.21 10.76
CA ALA A 134 6.40 -4.44 10.76
C ALA A 134 6.17 -2.96 11.12
N LEU A 135 5.06 -2.36 10.67
CA LEU A 135 4.70 -0.98 11.06
C LEU A 135 4.34 -0.87 12.56
N ILE A 136 3.75 -1.91 13.15
CA ILE A 136 3.46 -1.96 14.58
C ILE A 136 4.75 -2.09 15.39
N ILE A 137 5.66 -2.99 14.98
CA ILE A 137 6.94 -3.23 15.66
C ILE A 137 7.87 -2.01 15.56
N LYS A 138 7.90 -1.32 14.41
CA LYS A 138 8.68 -0.07 14.25
C LYS A 138 8.25 1.03 15.23
N ARG A 139 7.00 1.02 15.72
CA ARG A 139 6.49 2.04 16.66
C ARG A 139 6.78 1.72 18.13
N ARG A 140 7.28 0.53 18.46
CA ARG A 140 7.71 0.13 19.80
C ARG A 140 9.21 0.26 19.94
#